data_AF-K1T6C1-F1
#
_entry.id   AF-K1T6C1-F1
#
_cell.length_a   1.000
_cell.length_b   1.000
_cell.length_c   1.000
_cell.angle_alpha   90.00
_cell.angle_beta   90.00
_cell.angle_gamma   90.00
#
_symmetry.space_group_name_H-M   'P 1'
#
loop_
_entity.id
_entity.type
_entity.pdbx_description
1 polymer ?
#
loop_
_entity_poly.entity_id
_entity_poly.type
_entity_poly.pdbx_seq_one_letter_code
_entity_poly.pdbx_strand_id
1 'polypeptide(L)'
;TSVSDEEVEAAVEKERNNNARTVTVTDRPIANGDTAVIDFEGFVDGVAFEGGKGENHPLEIGSHSFIDTFEDQLVGKNAGDEVEVNVTFPEKYQAADLAGKSAMFKVKIHEVKCKELPELNDEFAQDVSEFDTLEEYKADVKKHLEVEKENEAKKTKEDEAIQKIIDKSTMEIPEAMIETQCENMVNEFAQRLAQSGLSMEQYMQFSGLTLDKLKEQVRPEAETRIKSSLVLEQ
;
A
#
# COMPACT_ATOMS: atom_id res chain seq x y z
N THR A 1 -13.15 -20.75 -10.95
CA THR A 1 -13.21 -20.37 -9.52
C THR A 1 -12.48 -21.41 -8.68
N SER A 2 -11.35 -21.96 -9.14
CA SER A 2 -10.54 -22.86 -8.32
C SER A 2 -9.43 -22.06 -7.66
N VAL A 3 -9.31 -22.18 -6.34
CA VAL A 3 -8.20 -21.63 -5.56
C VAL A 3 -7.07 -22.66 -5.58
N SER A 4 -5.90 -22.22 -5.99
CA SER A 4 -4.70 -23.07 -6.02
C SER A 4 -4.08 -23.13 -4.62
N ASP A 5 -3.41 -24.23 -4.28
CA ASP A 5 -2.68 -24.34 -3.01
C ASP A 5 -1.66 -23.21 -2.83
N GLU A 6 -1.02 -22.74 -3.91
CA GLU A 6 -0.12 -21.57 -3.89
C GLU A 6 -0.81 -20.29 -3.41
N GLU A 7 -2.09 -20.09 -3.72
CA GLU A 7 -2.84 -18.91 -3.27
C GLU A 7 -3.20 -19.01 -1.79
N VAL A 8 -3.47 -20.22 -1.31
CA VAL A 8 -3.69 -20.49 0.12
C VAL A 8 -2.39 -20.29 0.88
N GLU A 9 -1.27 -20.81 0.38
CA GLU A 9 0.05 -20.61 1.00
C GLU A 9 0.45 -19.13 1.02
N ALA A 10 0.22 -18.39 -0.07
CA ALA A 10 0.48 -16.95 -0.10
C ALA A 10 -0.40 -16.17 0.90
N ALA A 11 -1.68 -16.53 1.03
CA ALA A 11 -2.58 -15.90 2.00
C ALA A 11 -2.15 -16.20 3.45
N VAL A 12 -1.78 -17.44 3.74
CA VAL A 12 -1.28 -17.85 5.06
C VAL A 12 0.07 -17.20 5.37
N GLU A 13 0.97 -17.10 4.39
CA GLU A 13 2.24 -16.40 4.55
C GLU A 13 2.05 -14.90 4.78
N LYS A 14 1.07 -14.28 4.11
CA LYS A 14 0.69 -12.90 4.38
C LYS A 14 0.21 -12.72 5.81
N GLU A 15 -0.64 -13.62 6.30
CA GLU A 15 -1.12 -13.56 7.70
C GLU A 15 0.01 -13.78 8.70
N ARG A 16 0.93 -14.69 8.38
CA ARG A 16 2.14 -14.93 9.17
C ARG A 16 3.01 -13.68 9.25
N ASN A 17 3.16 -12.95 8.16
CA ASN A 17 3.88 -11.68 8.12
C ASN A 17 3.18 -10.58 8.94
N ASN A 18 1.84 -10.54 8.93
CA ASN A 18 1.08 -9.59 9.76
C ASN A 18 1.25 -9.85 11.26
N ASN A 19 1.39 -11.12 11.65
CA ASN A 19 1.60 -11.56 13.03
C ASN A 19 3.09 -11.70 13.41
N ALA A 20 3.99 -11.19 12.57
CA ALA A 20 5.41 -11.19 12.87
C ALA A 20 5.70 -10.38 14.13
N ARG A 21 6.45 -10.96 15.07
CA ARG A 21 6.90 -10.24 16.26
C ARG A 21 8.20 -9.51 15.92
N THR A 22 8.32 -8.29 16.40
CA THR A 22 9.56 -7.53 16.23
C THR A 22 10.51 -7.86 17.37
N VAL A 23 11.64 -8.51 17.07
CA VAL A 23 12.67 -8.87 18.05
C VAL A 23 13.92 -8.04 17.83
N THR A 24 14.59 -7.63 18.91
CA THR A 24 15.86 -6.89 18.80
C THR A 24 17.00 -7.87 18.52
N VAL A 25 17.75 -7.62 17.46
CA VAL A 25 18.92 -8.41 17.06
C VAL A 25 20.17 -7.79 17.64
N THR A 26 20.85 -8.55 18.50
CA THR A 26 22.12 -8.12 19.13
C THR A 26 23.30 -9.05 18.83
N ASP A 27 23.04 -10.25 18.30
CA ASP A 27 24.04 -11.32 18.16
C ASP A 27 24.57 -11.48 16.72
N ARG A 28 23.99 -10.75 15.75
CA ARG A 28 24.42 -10.78 14.34
C ARG A 28 24.35 -9.39 13.70
N PRO A 29 25.15 -9.15 12.64
CA PRO A 29 25.02 -7.94 11.85
C PRO A 29 23.68 -7.87 11.10
N ILE A 30 23.32 -6.66 10.67
CA ILE A 30 22.16 -6.34 9.85
C ILE A 30 22.16 -7.21 8.59
N ALA A 31 21.02 -7.83 8.31
CA ALA A 31 20.74 -8.52 7.07
C ALA A 31 19.57 -7.87 6.32
N ASN A 32 19.38 -8.28 5.07
CA ASN A 32 18.21 -7.88 4.29
C ASN A 32 16.92 -8.40 4.97
N GLY A 33 15.90 -7.55 5.07
CA GLY A 33 14.66 -7.79 5.81
C GLY A 33 14.67 -7.36 7.28
N ASP A 34 15.82 -6.97 7.84
CA ASP A 34 15.89 -6.40 9.19
C ASP A 34 15.47 -4.91 9.17
N THR A 35 14.92 -4.41 10.28
CA THR A 35 14.63 -3.00 10.52
C THR A 35 15.71 -2.39 11.40
N ALA A 36 16.57 -1.54 10.85
CA ALA A 36 17.57 -0.79 11.59
C ALA A 36 16.99 0.57 12.04
N VAL A 37 17.09 0.89 13.33
CA VAL A 37 16.80 2.24 13.83
C VAL A 37 18.07 3.05 13.73
N ILE A 38 18.05 4.05 12.85
CA ILE A 38 19.23 4.82 12.49
C ILE A 38 19.01 6.32 12.72
N ASP A 39 20.08 7.00 13.11
CA ASP A 39 20.21 8.43 12.86
C ASP A 39 21.01 8.60 11.58
N PHE A 40 20.60 9.53 10.72
CA PHE A 40 21.37 9.84 9.53
C PHE A 40 21.47 11.34 9.33
N GLU A 41 22.61 11.80 8.82
CA GLU A 41 22.82 13.17 8.40
C GLU A 41 23.54 13.19 7.04
N GLY A 42 22.86 13.72 6.03
CA GLY A 42 23.26 13.74 4.63
C GLY A 42 23.95 15.05 4.25
N PHE A 43 25.04 14.92 3.50
CA PHE A 43 25.88 16.00 3.02
C PHE A 43 26.06 15.91 1.50
N VAL A 44 25.79 17.00 0.79
CA VAL A 44 26.08 17.15 -0.64
C VAL A 44 27.20 18.19 -0.77
N ASP A 45 28.31 17.83 -1.42
CA ASP A 45 29.49 18.70 -1.55
C ASP A 45 30.00 19.26 -0.19
N GLY A 46 29.83 18.49 0.89
CA GLY A 46 30.23 18.88 2.25
C GLY A 46 29.24 19.80 2.99
N VAL A 47 28.09 20.12 2.38
CA VAL A 47 27.02 20.93 2.98
C VAL A 47 25.83 20.03 3.34
N ALA A 48 25.38 20.11 4.59
CA ALA A 48 24.16 19.41 5.00
C ALA A 48 22.94 20.00 4.27
N PHE A 49 22.07 19.15 3.73
CA PHE A 49 20.89 19.58 2.99
C PHE A 49 19.59 19.30 3.77
N GLU A 50 18.56 20.12 3.54
CA GLU A 50 17.25 19.93 4.18
C GLU A 50 16.58 18.62 3.74
N GLY A 51 16.05 17.87 4.70
CA GLY A 51 15.49 16.53 4.47
C GLY A 51 16.52 15.40 4.47
N GLY A 52 17.82 15.72 4.55
CA GLY A 52 18.91 14.74 4.70
C GLY A 52 19.19 14.31 6.13
N LYS A 53 18.41 14.78 7.11
CA LYS A 53 18.61 14.49 8.54
C LYS A 53 17.40 13.78 9.14
N GLY A 54 17.62 12.67 9.81
CA GLY A 54 16.62 11.94 10.58
C GLY A 54 17.23 11.38 11.86
N GLU A 55 16.46 11.39 12.94
CA GLU A 55 16.84 10.81 14.23
C GLU A 55 15.84 9.70 14.59
N ASN A 56 16.34 8.58 15.13
CA ASN A 56 15.59 7.38 15.52
C ASN A 56 14.66 6.87 14.41
N HIS A 57 15.10 6.96 13.16
CA HIS A 57 14.29 6.58 12.01
C HIS A 57 14.35 5.06 11.81
N PRO A 58 13.22 4.34 11.85
CA PRO A 58 13.19 2.92 11.52
C PRO A 58 13.32 2.76 10.00
N LEU A 59 14.34 2.03 9.55
CA LEU A 59 14.57 1.70 8.14
C LEU A 59 14.57 0.19 7.96
N GLU A 60 13.61 -0.33 7.20
CA GLU A 60 13.60 -1.72 6.77
C GLU A 60 14.56 -1.89 5.58
N ILE A 61 15.56 -2.75 5.76
CA ILE A 61 16.64 -2.98 4.79
C ILE A 61 16.11 -3.88 3.67
N GLY A 62 16.17 -3.38 2.43
CA GLY A 62 15.59 -4.04 1.26
C GLY A 62 14.17 -3.55 0.91
N SER A 63 13.67 -2.52 1.61
CA SER A 63 12.36 -1.93 1.30
C SER A 63 12.41 -1.00 0.07
N HIS A 64 13.61 -0.57 -0.35
CA HIS A 64 13.80 0.45 -1.38
C HIS A 64 13.07 1.77 -1.06
N SER A 65 12.81 2.01 0.22
CA SER A 65 12.23 3.27 0.70
C SER A 65 13.25 4.40 0.65
N PHE A 66 14.54 4.06 0.70
CA PHE A 66 15.66 4.99 0.53
C PHE A 66 16.29 4.80 -0.87
N ILE A 67 17.36 5.56 -1.14
CA ILE A 67 18.13 5.40 -2.38
C ILE A 67 18.73 3.99 -2.39
N ASP A 68 18.55 3.22 -3.45
CA ASP A 68 18.96 1.80 -3.59
C ASP A 68 20.30 1.48 -2.92
N THR A 69 21.34 2.27 -3.19
CA THR A 69 22.71 2.06 -2.67
C THR A 69 22.89 2.34 -1.16
N PHE A 70 21.90 2.92 -0.49
CA PHE A 70 21.96 3.29 0.92
C PHE A 70 21.85 2.05 1.80
N GLU A 71 20.81 1.24 1.56
CA GLU A 71 20.45 0.09 2.38
C GLU A 71 21.52 -1.01 2.28
N ASP A 72 22.07 -1.26 1.09
CA ASP A 72 23.15 -2.24 0.86
C ASP A 72 24.42 -1.98 1.68
N GLN A 73 24.75 -0.71 1.95
CA GLN A 73 25.95 -0.34 2.72
C GLN A 73 25.76 -0.51 4.24
N LEU A 74 24.51 -0.62 4.70
CA LEU A 74 24.18 -0.92 6.09
C LEU A 74 24.18 -2.43 6.36
N VAL A 75 24.01 -3.27 5.32
CA VAL A 75 24.10 -4.72 5.44
C VAL A 75 25.50 -5.12 5.93
N GLY A 76 25.55 -6.00 6.93
CA GLY A 76 26.80 -6.44 7.55
C GLY A 76 27.31 -5.56 8.69
N LYS A 77 26.62 -4.46 9.02
CA LYS A 77 26.94 -3.58 10.17
C LYS A 77 26.20 -4.00 11.43
N ASN A 78 26.70 -3.62 12.60
CA ASN A 78 26.10 -3.99 13.88
C ASN A 78 25.35 -2.82 14.53
N ALA A 79 24.51 -3.12 15.52
CA ALA A 79 23.95 -2.08 16.38
C ALA A 79 25.08 -1.35 17.13
N GLY A 80 25.03 -0.02 17.13
CA GLY A 80 26.04 0.87 17.71
C GLY A 80 27.12 1.35 16.75
N ASP A 81 27.20 0.82 15.52
CA ASP A 81 28.18 1.25 14.52
C ASP A 81 27.82 2.63 13.92
N GLU A 82 28.87 3.40 13.63
CA GLU A 82 28.78 4.66 12.87
C GLU A 82 29.44 4.43 11.51
N VAL A 83 28.67 4.62 10.44
CA VAL A 83 29.07 4.30 9.07
C VAL A 83 28.83 5.46 8.13
N GLU A 84 29.77 5.66 7.21
CA GLU A 84 29.66 6.69 6.18
C GLU A 84 29.21 6.02 4.87
N VAL A 85 27.98 6.34 4.46
CA VAL A 85 27.30 5.76 3.31
C VAL A 85 27.35 6.75 2.17
N ASN A 86 27.93 6.36 1.04
CA ASN A 86 28.01 7.22 -0.15
C ASN A 86 26.95 6.78 -1.15
N VAL A 87 26.05 7.70 -1.53
CA VAL A 87 24.94 7.40 -2.44
C VAL A 87 24.90 8.40 -3.58
N THR A 88 24.36 7.98 -4.71
CA THR A 88 24.09 8.86 -5.83
C THR A 88 22.58 8.90 -6.03
N PHE A 89 22.00 10.10 -5.96
CA PHE A 89 20.57 10.27 -6.20
C PHE A 89 20.24 9.95 -7.66
N PRO A 90 19.12 9.27 -7.93
CA PRO A 90 18.69 9.00 -9.30
C PRO A 90 18.36 10.32 -10.04
N GLU A 91 18.45 10.31 -11.36
CA GLU A 91 18.14 11.49 -12.20
C GLU A 91 16.68 11.96 -12.08
N LYS A 92 15.77 11.07 -11.66
CA LYS A 92 14.34 11.35 -11.45
C LYS A 92 13.99 11.39 -9.96
N TYR A 93 14.76 12.10 -9.17
CA TYR A 93 14.46 12.28 -7.75
C TYR A 93 13.40 13.37 -7.53
N GLN A 94 12.55 13.21 -6.50
CA GLN A 94 11.47 14.16 -6.21
C GLN A 94 11.98 15.58 -5.94
N ALA A 95 13.17 15.69 -5.34
CA ALA A 95 13.88 16.96 -5.19
C ALA A 95 14.82 17.18 -6.39
N ALA A 96 14.44 18.08 -7.29
CA ALA A 96 15.21 18.44 -8.47
C ALA A 96 16.63 18.93 -8.13
N ASP A 97 16.82 19.55 -6.97
CA ASP A 97 18.11 20.03 -6.47
C ASP A 97 19.09 18.92 -6.07
N LEU A 98 18.59 17.70 -5.84
CA LEU A 98 19.38 16.54 -5.42
C LEU A 98 19.56 15.52 -6.55
N ALA A 99 18.72 15.56 -7.59
CA ALA A 99 18.76 14.61 -8.70
C ALA A 99 20.14 14.53 -9.37
N GLY A 100 20.69 13.31 -9.49
CA GLY A 100 21.99 13.04 -10.09
C GLY A 100 23.22 13.47 -9.27
N LYS A 101 23.05 14.03 -8.08
CA LYS A 101 24.16 14.42 -7.20
C LYS A 101 24.63 13.26 -6.34
N SER A 102 25.90 13.29 -5.98
CA SER A 102 26.47 12.39 -4.98
C SER A 102 26.35 13.01 -3.60
N ALA A 103 25.94 12.22 -2.62
CA ALA A 103 25.82 12.62 -1.23
C ALA A 103 26.48 11.60 -0.31
N MET A 104 27.06 12.10 0.77
CA MET A 104 27.59 11.30 1.86
C MET A 104 26.64 11.39 3.04
N PHE A 105 26.18 10.26 3.53
CA PHE A 105 25.35 10.16 4.72
C PHE A 105 26.18 9.57 5.85
N LYS A 106 26.21 10.27 6.98
CA LYS A 106 26.72 9.72 8.24
C LYS A 106 25.57 9.04 8.94
N VAL A 107 25.62 7.72 9.04
CA VAL A 107 24.56 6.89 9.61
C VAL A 107 25.05 6.28 10.90
N LYS A 108 24.28 6.45 11.97
CA LYS A 108 24.52 5.80 13.26
C LYS A 108 23.42 4.80 13.51
N ILE A 109 23.78 3.55 13.70
CA ILE A 109 22.83 2.48 13.97
C ILE A 109 22.65 2.39 15.48
N HIS A 110 21.43 2.61 15.98
CA HIS A 110 21.13 2.48 17.41
C HIS A 110 20.78 1.05 17.77
N GLU A 111 19.79 0.52 17.08
CA GLU A 111 19.28 -0.83 17.31
C GLU A 111 18.89 -1.47 15.98
N VAL A 112 19.00 -2.80 15.95
CA VAL A 112 18.56 -3.61 14.81
C VAL A 112 17.43 -4.47 15.30
N LYS A 113 16.33 -4.48 14.57
CA LYS A 113 15.16 -5.30 14.83
C LYS A 113 14.96 -6.26 13.67
N CYS A 114 14.47 -7.45 13.94
CA CYS A 114 14.08 -8.42 12.91
C CYS A 114 12.61 -8.78 13.11
N LYS A 115 11.91 -9.04 12.02
CA LYS A 115 10.59 -9.67 12.05
C LYS A 115 10.80 -11.17 12.28
N GLU A 116 10.57 -11.61 13.49
CA GLU A 116 10.48 -13.03 13.82
C GLU A 116 9.10 -13.52 13.41
N LEU A 117 9.06 -14.24 12.30
CA LEU A 117 7.84 -14.85 11.80
C LEU A 117 7.51 -16.07 12.67
N PRO A 118 6.30 -16.16 13.26
CA PRO A 118 5.90 -17.34 14.01
C PRO A 118 6.01 -18.58 13.12
N GLU A 119 6.35 -19.73 13.69
CA GLU A 119 6.37 -20.98 12.94
C GLU A 119 4.94 -21.32 12.48
N LEU A 120 4.77 -21.74 11.23
CA LEU A 120 3.47 -22.18 10.73
C LEU A 120 3.16 -23.55 11.32
N ASN A 121 2.55 -23.56 12.50
CA ASN A 121 2.15 -24.73 13.24
C ASN A 121 0.72 -24.54 13.80
N ASP A 122 0.26 -25.53 14.58
CA ASP A 122 -1.07 -25.50 15.19
C ASP A 122 -1.22 -24.35 16.21
N GLU A 123 -0.15 -23.95 16.90
CA GLU A 123 -0.16 -22.78 17.80
C GLU A 123 -0.40 -21.48 17.03
N PHE A 124 0.19 -21.31 15.84
CA PHE A 124 -0.08 -20.16 14.99
C PHE A 124 -1.55 -20.13 14.56
N ALA A 125 -2.13 -21.27 14.16
CA ALA A 125 -3.53 -21.35 13.79
C ALA A 125 -4.46 -20.93 14.94
N GLN A 126 -4.14 -21.36 16.17
CA GLN A 126 -4.89 -20.97 17.37
C GLN A 126 -4.73 -19.48 17.75
N ASP A 127 -3.59 -18.86 17.43
CA ASP A 127 -3.35 -17.43 17.71
C ASP A 127 -4.09 -16.51 16.73
N VAL A 128 -4.17 -16.91 15.45
CA VAL A 128 -4.76 -16.08 14.38
C VAL A 128 -6.20 -16.44 14.02
N SER A 129 -6.72 -17.57 14.50
CA SER A 129 -8.04 -18.08 14.12
C SER A 129 -8.73 -18.85 15.24
N GLU A 130 -9.98 -19.24 15.00
CA GLU A 130 -10.76 -20.10 15.89
C GLU A 130 -10.43 -21.60 15.76
N PHE A 131 -9.47 -21.97 14.91
CA PHE A 131 -9.12 -23.36 14.61
C PHE A 131 -7.97 -23.88 15.48
N ASP A 132 -8.04 -25.16 15.82
CA ASP A 132 -7.01 -25.83 16.62
C ASP A 132 -5.81 -26.32 15.80
N THR A 133 -5.95 -26.46 14.48
CA THR A 133 -4.89 -26.99 13.60
C THR A 133 -4.62 -26.11 12.38
N LEU A 134 -3.37 -26.14 11.90
CA LEU A 134 -2.98 -25.41 10.70
C LEU A 134 -3.71 -25.92 9.44
N GLU A 135 -4.03 -27.21 9.39
CA GLU A 135 -4.78 -27.80 8.26
C GLU A 135 -6.22 -27.25 8.19
N GLU A 136 -6.90 -27.12 9.32
CA GLU A 136 -8.24 -26.53 9.39
C GLU A 136 -8.22 -25.05 9.00
N TYR A 137 -7.24 -24.29 9.50
CA TYR A 137 -7.06 -22.90 9.10
C TYR A 137 -6.81 -22.76 7.59
N LYS A 138 -5.93 -23.57 7.01
CA LYS A 138 -5.67 -23.59 5.56
C LYS A 138 -6.93 -23.93 4.76
N ALA A 139 -7.74 -24.88 5.23
CA ALA A 139 -8.99 -25.25 4.58
C ALA A 139 -10.03 -24.12 4.62
N ASP A 140 -10.10 -23.39 5.73
CA ASP A 140 -10.98 -22.22 5.85
C ASP A 140 -10.53 -21.07 4.95
N VAL A 141 -9.23 -20.74 4.96
CA VAL A 141 -8.64 -19.73 4.06
C VAL A 141 -8.95 -20.07 2.61
N LYS A 142 -8.80 -21.34 2.22
CA LYS A 142 -9.17 -21.82 0.88
C LYS A 142 -10.64 -21.55 0.57
N LYS A 143 -11.54 -21.90 1.49
CA LYS A 143 -12.98 -21.68 1.33
C LYS A 143 -13.33 -20.20 1.24
N HIS A 144 -12.69 -19.35 2.03
CA HIS A 144 -12.86 -17.90 1.96
C HIS A 144 -12.46 -17.37 0.57
N LEU A 145 -11.27 -17.75 0.09
CA LEU A 145 -10.80 -17.39 -1.24
C LEU A 145 -11.71 -17.93 -2.36
N GLU A 146 -12.30 -19.11 -2.19
CA GLU A 146 -13.26 -19.67 -3.15
C GLU A 146 -14.54 -18.84 -3.21
N VAL A 147 -15.07 -18.43 -2.05
CA VAL A 147 -16.25 -17.56 -1.95
C VAL A 147 -15.94 -16.17 -2.51
N GLU A 148 -14.78 -15.60 -2.23
CA GLU A 148 -14.37 -14.32 -2.82
C GLU A 148 -14.28 -14.40 -4.34
N LYS A 149 -13.66 -15.45 -4.89
CA LYS A 149 -13.59 -15.66 -6.34
C LYS A 149 -14.94 -15.94 -6.96
N GLU A 150 -15.84 -16.64 -6.27
CA GLU A 150 -17.21 -16.85 -6.75
C GLU A 150 -17.99 -15.54 -6.78
N ASN A 151 -17.91 -14.75 -5.72
CA ASN A 151 -18.54 -13.43 -5.63
C ASN A 151 -17.98 -12.47 -6.69
N GLU A 152 -16.67 -12.46 -6.89
CA GLU A 152 -16.02 -11.66 -7.92
C GLU A 152 -16.48 -12.12 -9.31
N ALA A 153 -16.43 -13.43 -9.60
CA ALA A 153 -16.89 -13.95 -10.89
C ALA A 153 -18.39 -13.68 -11.14
N LYS A 154 -19.22 -13.75 -10.10
CA LYS A 154 -20.65 -13.43 -10.18
C LYS A 154 -20.83 -11.93 -10.46
N LYS A 155 -20.14 -11.07 -9.72
CA LYS A 155 -20.17 -9.62 -9.91
C LYS A 155 -19.68 -9.24 -11.31
N THR A 156 -18.58 -9.80 -11.79
CA THR A 156 -18.09 -9.59 -13.16
C THR A 156 -19.11 -10.02 -14.20
N LYS A 157 -19.75 -11.19 -14.03
CA LYS A 157 -20.81 -11.63 -14.96
C LYS A 157 -22.03 -10.71 -14.93
N GLU A 158 -22.45 -10.26 -13.74
CA GLU A 158 -23.55 -9.30 -13.58
C GLU A 158 -23.19 -7.97 -14.25
N ASP A 159 -21.98 -7.46 -14.02
CA ASP A 159 -21.48 -6.21 -14.63
C ASP A 159 -21.38 -6.33 -16.16
N GLU A 160 -20.83 -7.43 -16.68
CA GLU A 160 -20.79 -7.71 -18.11
C GLU A 160 -22.19 -7.83 -18.73
N ALA A 161 -23.14 -8.43 -18.03
CA ALA A 161 -24.53 -8.55 -18.48
C ALA A 161 -25.21 -7.19 -18.51
N ILE A 162 -25.08 -6.41 -17.43
CA ILE A 162 -25.57 -5.02 -17.34
C ILE A 162 -24.95 -4.19 -18.46
N GLN A 163 -23.64 -4.25 -18.66
CA GLN A 163 -22.95 -3.48 -19.69
C GLN A 163 -23.41 -3.85 -21.11
N LYS A 164 -23.66 -5.14 -21.39
CA LYS A 164 -24.26 -5.57 -22.67
C LYS A 164 -25.70 -5.09 -22.85
N ILE A 165 -26.48 -4.98 -21.77
CA ILE A 165 -27.84 -4.42 -21.81
C ILE A 165 -27.76 -2.91 -22.06
N ILE A 166 -26.84 -2.22 -21.39
CA ILE A 166 -26.59 -0.79 -21.57
C ILE A 166 -26.19 -0.49 -23.02
N ASP A 167 -25.27 -1.26 -23.61
CA ASP A 167 -24.81 -1.08 -24.99
C ASP A 167 -25.92 -1.28 -26.03
N LYS A 168 -26.88 -2.18 -25.74
CA LYS A 168 -28.04 -2.46 -26.61
C LYS A 168 -29.23 -1.53 -26.36
N SER A 169 -29.25 -0.81 -25.23
CA SER A 169 -30.35 0.05 -24.84
C SER A 169 -30.03 1.50 -25.19
N THR A 170 -30.78 2.10 -26.12
CA THR A 170 -30.79 3.56 -26.28
C THR A 170 -31.55 4.20 -25.12
N MET A 171 -30.86 4.41 -24.00
CA MET A 171 -31.37 5.15 -22.85
C MET A 171 -30.92 6.61 -22.94
N GLU A 172 -31.86 7.53 -23.16
CA GLU A 172 -31.60 8.97 -23.04
C GLU A 172 -31.68 9.36 -21.57
N ILE A 173 -30.53 9.69 -20.97
CA ILE A 173 -30.47 10.13 -19.57
C ILE A 173 -30.56 11.66 -19.53
N PRO A 174 -31.53 12.24 -18.80
CA PRO A 174 -31.60 13.67 -18.58
C PRO A 174 -30.34 14.18 -17.87
N GLU A 175 -29.81 15.32 -18.33
CA GLU A 175 -28.61 15.92 -17.74
C GLU A 175 -28.76 16.20 -16.24
N ALA A 176 -29.97 16.57 -15.79
CA ALA A 176 -30.27 16.77 -14.37
C ALA A 176 -30.05 15.51 -13.51
N MET A 177 -30.28 14.30 -14.06
CA MET A 177 -29.98 13.05 -13.34
C MET A 177 -28.48 12.79 -13.26
N ILE A 178 -27.73 13.08 -14.34
CA ILE A 178 -26.27 12.97 -14.37
C ILE A 178 -25.65 13.93 -13.36
N GLU A 179 -26.11 15.18 -13.32
CA GLU A 179 -25.61 16.18 -12.39
C GLU A 179 -25.86 15.77 -10.93
N THR A 180 -27.08 15.33 -10.61
CA THR A 180 -27.43 14.83 -9.26
C THR A 180 -26.55 13.65 -8.86
N GLN A 181 -26.28 12.72 -9.77
CA GLN A 181 -25.43 11.57 -9.49
C GLN A 181 -23.96 11.97 -9.30
N CYS A 182 -23.44 12.89 -10.12
CA CYS A 182 -22.10 13.45 -9.92
C CYS A 182 -21.97 14.11 -8.55
N GLU A 183 -22.99 14.86 -8.10
CA GLU A 183 -23.00 15.48 -6.78
C GLU A 183 -23.02 14.45 -5.66
N ASN A 184 -23.80 13.39 -5.79
CA ASN A 184 -23.80 12.29 -4.82
C ASN A 184 -22.42 11.64 -4.71
N MET A 185 -21.78 11.33 -5.85
CA MET A 185 -20.45 10.72 -5.87
C MET A 185 -19.37 11.62 -5.27
N VAL A 186 -19.45 12.94 -5.53
CA VAL A 186 -18.55 13.93 -4.94
C VAL A 186 -18.76 14.04 -3.43
N ASN A 187 -20.00 13.97 -2.96
CA ASN A 187 -20.32 13.97 -1.53
C ASN A 187 -19.82 12.68 -0.84
N GLU A 188 -20.02 11.50 -1.44
CA GLU A 188 -19.47 10.23 -0.93
C GLU A 188 -17.94 10.30 -0.81
N PHE A 189 -17.28 10.87 -1.82
CA PHE A 189 -15.84 11.07 -1.81
C PHE A 189 -15.40 12.01 -0.68
N ALA A 190 -16.09 13.14 -0.51
CA ALA A 190 -15.84 14.07 0.59
C ALA A 190 -16.02 13.42 1.97
N GLN A 191 -17.02 12.55 2.13
CA GLN A 191 -17.23 11.80 3.38
C GLN A 191 -16.09 10.82 3.67
N ARG A 192 -15.60 10.08 2.66
CA ARG A 192 -14.44 9.19 2.84
C ARG A 192 -13.16 9.94 3.19
N LEU A 193 -12.94 11.10 2.56
CA LEU A 193 -11.81 11.97 2.88
C LEU A 193 -11.91 12.47 4.34
N ALA A 194 -13.09 12.93 4.76
CA ALA A 194 -13.33 13.38 6.12
C ALA A 194 -13.09 12.26 7.15
N GLN A 195 -13.47 11.02 6.83
CA GLN A 195 -13.15 9.84 7.67
C GLN A 195 -11.65 9.57 7.78
N SER A 196 -10.88 9.89 6.73
CA SER A 196 -9.42 9.80 6.72
C SER A 196 -8.73 11.03 7.33
N GLY A 197 -9.50 11.97 7.89
CA GLY A 197 -8.98 13.20 8.50
C GLY A 197 -8.60 14.30 7.51
N LEU A 198 -8.93 14.15 6.22
CA LEU A 198 -8.61 15.13 5.18
C LEU A 198 -9.88 15.88 4.74
N SER A 199 -9.81 17.21 4.70
CA SER A 199 -10.90 18.01 4.12
C SER A 199 -10.83 18.01 2.60
N MET A 200 -11.99 18.03 1.94
CA MET A 200 -12.10 18.14 0.48
C MET A 200 -11.33 19.35 -0.07
N GLU A 201 -11.35 20.47 0.66
CA GLU A 201 -10.61 21.69 0.32
C GLU A 201 -9.09 21.46 0.30
N GLN A 202 -8.55 20.74 1.28
CA GLN A 202 -7.13 20.39 1.30
C GLN A 202 -6.79 19.44 0.16
N TYR A 203 -7.62 18.43 -0.09
CA TYR A 203 -7.43 17.53 -1.21
C TYR A 203 -7.37 18.28 -2.55
N MET A 204 -8.24 19.26 -2.77
CA MET A 204 -8.22 20.11 -3.97
C MET A 204 -6.97 20.98 -4.06
N GLN A 205 -6.47 21.51 -2.94
CA GLN A 205 -5.22 22.28 -2.91
C GLN A 205 -4.00 21.41 -3.25
N PHE A 206 -3.94 20.18 -2.73
CA PHE A 206 -2.84 19.24 -3.01
C PHE A 206 -2.88 18.67 -4.43
N SER A 207 -4.07 18.31 -4.91
CA SER A 207 -4.26 17.71 -6.23
C SER A 207 -4.29 18.73 -7.37
N GLY A 208 -4.48 20.02 -7.05
CA GLY A 208 -4.70 21.07 -8.05
C GLY A 208 -6.01 20.92 -8.83
N LEU A 209 -6.90 20.03 -8.38
CA LEU A 209 -8.19 19.78 -9.02
C LEU A 209 -9.25 20.75 -8.47
N THR A 210 -10.09 21.26 -9.36
CA THR A 210 -11.30 22.00 -8.96
C THR A 210 -12.48 21.05 -8.80
N LEU A 211 -13.49 21.46 -8.04
CA LEU A 211 -14.76 20.74 -7.92
C LEU A 211 -15.39 20.42 -9.29
N ASP A 212 -15.30 21.35 -10.22
CA ASP A 212 -15.81 21.20 -11.59
C ASP A 212 -15.05 20.12 -12.37
N LYS A 213 -13.72 20.11 -12.27
CA LYS A 213 -12.87 19.06 -12.85
C LYS A 213 -13.14 17.70 -12.23
N LEU A 214 -13.39 17.65 -10.93
CA LEU A 214 -13.76 16.41 -10.25
C LEU A 214 -15.12 15.91 -10.76
N LYS A 215 -16.11 16.80 -10.89
CA LYS A 215 -17.43 16.49 -11.48
C LYS A 215 -17.29 15.98 -12.92
N GLU A 216 -16.44 16.60 -13.75
CA GLU A 216 -16.15 16.12 -15.11
C GLU A 216 -15.52 14.72 -15.12
N GLN A 217 -14.60 14.44 -14.19
CA GLN A 217 -13.94 13.12 -14.10
C GLN A 217 -14.89 12.01 -13.65
N VAL A 218 -15.83 12.31 -12.74
CA VAL A 218 -16.81 11.31 -12.29
C VAL A 218 -18.01 11.18 -13.23
N ARG A 219 -18.25 12.15 -14.13
CA ARG A 219 -19.37 12.14 -15.09
C ARG A 219 -19.54 10.83 -15.88
N PRO A 220 -18.50 10.22 -16.49
CA PRO A 220 -18.67 8.95 -17.20
C PRO A 220 -19.04 7.78 -16.26
N GLU A 221 -18.52 7.77 -15.04
CA GLU A 221 -18.90 6.76 -14.04
C GLU A 221 -20.32 6.99 -13.53
N ALA A 222 -20.72 8.26 -13.33
CA ALA A 222 -22.09 8.64 -12.95
C ALA A 222 -23.10 8.22 -14.02
N GLU A 223 -22.80 8.44 -15.30
CA GLU A 223 -23.65 7.99 -16.40
C GLU A 223 -23.78 6.46 -16.40
N THR A 224 -22.68 5.74 -16.22
CA THR A 224 -22.68 4.27 -16.15
C THR A 224 -23.51 3.78 -14.95
N ARG A 225 -23.35 4.37 -13.75
CA ARG A 225 -24.13 4.00 -12.56
C ARG A 225 -25.63 4.23 -12.76
N ILE A 226 -26.03 5.35 -13.36
CA ILE A 226 -27.44 5.62 -13.65
C ILE A 226 -27.98 4.59 -14.64
N LYS A 227 -27.24 4.30 -15.72
CA LYS A 227 -27.62 3.27 -16.71
C LYS A 227 -27.77 1.91 -16.04
N SER A 228 -26.84 1.52 -15.18
CA SER A 228 -26.91 0.27 -14.42
C SER A 228 -28.11 0.21 -13.48
N SER A 229 -28.41 1.29 -12.74
CA SER A 229 -29.59 1.36 -11.86
C SER A 229 -30.89 1.23 -12.65
N LEU A 230 -31.02 1.96 -13.75
CA LEU A 230 -32.21 1.94 -14.60
C LEU A 230 -32.45 0.58 -15.28
N VAL A 231 -31.38 -0.16 -15.60
CA VAL A 231 -31.46 -1.53 -16.13
C VAL A 231 -31.90 -2.52 -15.04
N LEU A 232 -31.48 -2.32 -13.79
CA LEU A 232 -31.82 -3.18 -12.66
C LEU A 232 -33.23 -2.92 -12.10
N GLU A 233 -33.77 -1.72 -12.30
CA GLU A 233 -35.12 -1.33 -11.86
C GLU A 233 -36.25 -1.72 -12.84
N GLN A 234 -35.93 -2.15 -14.07
CA GLN A 234 -36.91 -2.68 -15.05
C GLN A 234 -37.04 -4.20 -15.00
#